data_AF-A0A424MMS1-F1
#
_entry.id   AF-A0A424MMS1-F1
#
_cell.length_a   1.000
_cell.length_b   1.000
_cell.length_c   1.000
_cell.angle_alpha   90.00
_cell.angle_beta   90.00
_cell.angle_gamma   90.00
#
_symmetry.space_group_name_H-M   'P 1'
#
loop_
_entity.id
_entity.type
_entity.pdbx_description
1 polymer ?
#
loop_
_entity_poly.entity_id
_entity_poly.type
_entity_poly.pdbx_seq_one_letter_code
_entity_poly.pdbx_strand_id
1 'polypeptide(L)'
;MTELANIIKESAEKPTEQLASIIIERTKELGSITLAVIYTIGHIFIAILCASLIFNSSLNLAALDAFIEPIINGFWFYLLHRFFKNQLSDIFLTVIYTIGHIIIATLCAVVIFSASVNLAALDAFVEPIINAFWFYFLHKIWKKSNS
;
A
#
# COMPACT_ATOMS: atom_id res chain seq x y z
N MET A 1 2.65 -40.64 12.39
CA MET A 1 2.56 -40.81 13.86
C MET A 1 3.89 -40.52 14.55
N THR A 2 5.02 -41.02 14.03
CA THR A 2 6.38 -40.76 14.54
C THR A 2 6.85 -39.29 14.42
N GLU A 3 6.52 -38.60 13.33
CA GLU A 3 6.94 -37.21 13.11
C GLU A 3 6.23 -36.21 14.05
N LEU A 4 4.90 -36.32 14.18
CA LEU A 4 4.12 -35.56 15.17
C LEU A 4 4.56 -35.85 16.61
N ALA A 5 4.86 -37.11 16.95
CA ALA A 5 5.36 -37.47 18.28
C ALA A 5 6.75 -36.86 18.54
N ASN A 6 7.63 -36.79 17.53
CA ASN A 6 8.93 -36.15 17.64
C ASN A 6 8.81 -34.63 17.77
N ILE A 7 7.93 -33.98 17.01
CA ILE A 7 7.65 -32.54 17.13
C ILE A 7 7.11 -32.19 18.52
N ILE A 8 6.18 -32.99 19.05
CA ILE A 8 5.62 -32.81 20.39
C ILE A 8 6.70 -33.01 21.47
N LYS A 9 7.57 -34.01 21.29
CA LYS A 9 8.69 -34.27 22.22
C LYS A 9 9.70 -33.13 22.21
N GLU A 10 10.12 -32.65 21.03
CA GLU A 10 11.05 -31.53 20.87
C GLU A 10 10.44 -30.21 21.40
N SER A 11 9.14 -30.02 21.19
CA SER A 11 8.35 -28.89 21.72
C SER A 11 8.24 -28.91 23.25
N ALA A 12 8.12 -30.09 23.85
CA ALA A 12 8.10 -30.27 25.30
C ALA A 12 9.48 -30.15 25.96
N GLU A 13 10.56 -30.42 25.22
CA GLU A 13 11.93 -30.42 25.74
C GLU A 13 12.53 -29.01 25.82
N LYS A 14 12.06 -28.08 24.96
CA LYS A 14 12.56 -26.69 24.91
C LYS A 14 11.45 -25.63 24.84
N PRO A 15 10.52 -25.60 25.82
CA PRO A 15 9.38 -24.69 25.81
C PRO A 15 9.80 -23.20 25.85
N THR A 16 10.95 -22.88 26.44
CA THR A 16 11.50 -21.52 26.50
C THR A 16 12.02 -21.02 25.15
N GLU A 17 12.66 -21.86 24.34
CA GLU A 17 13.10 -21.51 22.98
C GLU A 17 11.90 -21.28 22.06
N GLN A 18 10.87 -22.13 22.19
CA GLN A 18 9.62 -21.93 21.45
C GLN A 18 8.89 -20.65 21.85
N LEU A 19 8.78 -20.37 23.16
CA LEU A 19 8.18 -19.14 23.65
C LEU A 19 8.96 -17.90 23.16
N ALA A 20 10.29 -17.94 23.16
CA ALA A 20 11.11 -16.87 22.63
C ALA A 20 10.88 -16.64 21.12
N SER A 21 10.77 -17.71 20.33
CA SER A 21 10.48 -17.61 18.89
C SER A 21 9.13 -16.95 18.61
N ILE A 22 8.09 -17.32 19.36
CA ILE A 22 6.75 -16.72 19.27
C ILE A 22 6.81 -15.24 19.66
N ILE A 23 7.48 -14.89 20.76
CA ILE A 23 7.61 -13.49 21.18
C ILE A 23 8.29 -12.64 20.10
N ILE A 24 9.35 -13.16 19.47
CA ILE A 24 10.07 -12.48 18.38
C ILE A 24 9.18 -12.29 17.16
N GLU A 25 8.45 -13.33 16.74
CA GLU A 25 7.53 -13.27 15.60
C GLU A 25 6.42 -12.23 15.83
N ARG A 26 5.74 -12.30 16.99
CA ARG A 26 4.66 -11.35 17.34
C ARG A 26 5.17 -9.92 17.47
N THR A 27 6.38 -9.73 17.97
CA THR A 27 7.02 -8.39 18.04
C THR A 27 7.30 -7.84 16.64
N LYS A 28 7.76 -8.67 15.71
CA LYS A 28 7.97 -8.27 14.30
C LYS A 28 6.66 -7.95 13.60
N GLU A 29 5.62 -8.76 13.80
CA GLU A 29 4.28 -8.51 13.26
C GLU A 29 3.73 -7.16 13.75
N LEU A 30 3.78 -6.89 15.06
CA LEU A 30 3.35 -5.62 15.63
C LEU A 30 4.14 -4.42 15.06
N GLY A 31 5.44 -4.59 14.87
CA GLY A 31 6.30 -3.59 14.21
C GLY A 31 5.88 -3.32 12.76
N SER A 32 5.49 -4.35 12.02
CA SER A 32 5.02 -4.23 10.63
C SER A 32 3.64 -3.57 10.54
N ILE A 33 2.72 -3.91 11.45
CA ILE A 33 1.39 -3.28 11.54
C ILE A 33 1.54 -1.79 11.88
N THR A 34 2.40 -1.45 12.83
CA THR A 34 2.67 -0.06 13.21
C THR A 34 3.18 0.74 12.01
N LEU A 35 4.13 0.18 11.26
CA LEU A 35 4.66 0.79 10.04
C LEU A 35 3.56 1.02 8.99
N ALA A 36 2.69 0.03 8.78
CA ALA A 36 1.59 0.12 7.84
C ALA A 36 0.60 1.25 8.21
N VAL A 37 0.21 1.34 9.48
CA VAL A 37 -0.70 2.40 9.97
C VAL A 37 -0.09 3.79 9.76
N ILE A 38 1.18 3.98 10.14
CA ILE A 38 1.88 5.27 9.95
C ILE A 38 1.97 5.62 8.47
N TYR A 39 2.30 4.64 7.63
CA TYR A 39 2.36 4.83 6.19
C TYR A 39 1.00 5.24 5.62
N THR A 40 -0.08 4.54 5.95
CA THR A 40 -1.43 4.82 5.46
C THR A 40 -1.91 6.22 5.87
N ILE A 41 -1.70 6.62 7.12
CA ILE A 41 -2.07 7.96 7.57
C ILE A 41 -1.29 9.02 6.78
N GLY A 42 0.03 8.86 6.66
CA GLY A 42 0.87 9.78 5.90
C GLY A 42 0.49 9.84 4.41
N HIS A 43 0.15 8.70 3.80
CA HIS A 43 -0.31 8.61 2.42
C HIS A 43 -1.58 9.44 2.19
N ILE A 44 -2.58 9.29 3.06
CA ILE A 44 -3.84 10.06 2.97
C ILE A 44 -3.55 11.56 3.10
N PHE A 45 -2.70 11.97 4.04
CA PHE A 45 -2.30 13.37 4.18
C PHE A 45 -1.59 13.90 2.93
N ILE A 46 -0.67 13.12 2.35
CA ILE A 46 0.04 13.50 1.12
C ILE A 46 -0.93 13.65 -0.04
N ALA A 47 -1.86 12.72 -0.22
CA ALA A 47 -2.87 12.78 -1.27
C ALA A 47 -3.75 14.04 -1.15
N ILE A 48 -4.26 14.31 0.05
CA ILE A 48 -5.06 15.52 0.33
C ILE A 48 -4.25 16.79 0.03
N LEU A 49 -2.97 16.83 0.41
CA LEU A 49 -2.12 17.98 0.15
C LEU A 49 -1.82 18.16 -1.34
N CYS A 50 -1.53 17.08 -2.08
CA CYS A 50 -1.31 17.13 -3.52
C CYS A 50 -2.56 17.67 -4.23
N ALA A 51 -3.71 17.03 -4.03
CA ALA A 51 -4.96 17.44 -4.64
C ALA A 51 -5.39 18.87 -4.26
N SER A 52 -5.21 19.27 -2.99
CA SER A 52 -5.53 20.64 -2.57
C SER A 52 -4.61 21.67 -3.23
N LEU A 53 -3.31 21.40 -3.32
CA LEU A 53 -2.33 22.32 -3.91
C LEU A 53 -2.40 22.38 -5.44
N ILE A 54 -2.57 21.25 -6.09
CA ILE A 54 -2.58 21.15 -7.56
C ILE A 54 -3.87 21.74 -8.13
N PHE A 55 -5.02 21.44 -7.51
CA PHE A 55 -6.33 21.90 -8.00
C PHE A 55 -6.84 23.16 -7.30
N ASN A 56 -6.09 23.72 -6.35
CA ASN A 56 -6.54 24.83 -5.49
C ASN A 56 -7.93 24.55 -4.88
N SER A 57 -8.13 23.32 -4.41
CA SER A 57 -9.41 22.80 -3.96
C SER A 57 -9.53 22.78 -2.43
N SER A 58 -10.76 22.74 -1.93
CA SER A 58 -11.01 22.60 -0.49
C SER A 58 -10.57 21.23 0.02
N LEU A 59 -10.14 21.15 1.29
CA LEU A 59 -9.70 19.90 1.92
C LEU A 59 -10.76 18.79 1.87
N ASN A 60 -12.05 19.14 1.92
CA ASN A 60 -13.14 18.15 1.83
C ASN A 60 -13.19 17.49 0.45
N LEU A 61 -12.93 18.26 -0.61
CA LEU A 61 -12.92 17.76 -1.99
C LEU A 61 -11.65 16.93 -2.26
N ALA A 62 -10.51 17.41 -1.76
CA ALA A 62 -9.25 16.66 -1.79
C ALA A 62 -9.32 15.34 -1.00
N ALA A 63 -10.01 15.35 0.15
CA ALA A 63 -10.24 14.13 0.92
C ALA A 63 -11.14 13.14 0.17
N LEU A 64 -12.14 13.62 -0.57
CA LEU A 64 -12.98 12.74 -1.39
C LEU A 64 -12.13 11.99 -2.41
N ASP A 65 -11.24 12.69 -3.12
CA ASP A 65 -10.32 12.09 -4.07
C ASP A 65 -9.37 11.07 -3.41
N ALA A 66 -8.73 11.44 -2.29
CA ALA A 66 -7.84 10.59 -1.51
C ALA A 66 -8.48 9.28 -0.98
N PHE A 67 -9.82 9.18 -0.96
CA PHE A 67 -10.54 7.95 -0.64
C PHE A 67 -11.10 7.24 -1.88
N ILE A 68 -11.72 7.98 -2.80
CA ILE A 68 -12.42 7.41 -3.96
C ILE A 68 -11.44 6.83 -4.97
N GLU A 69 -10.35 7.54 -5.28
CA GLU A 69 -9.34 7.05 -6.24
C GLU A 69 -8.79 5.67 -5.82
N PRO A 70 -8.28 5.47 -4.58
CA PRO A 70 -7.76 4.17 -4.16
C PRO A 70 -8.80 3.06 -4.18
N ILE A 71 -10.07 3.36 -3.91
CA ILE A 71 -11.16 2.37 -3.97
C ILE A 71 -11.36 1.87 -5.41
N ILE A 72 -11.44 2.79 -6.37
CA ILE A 72 -11.66 2.44 -7.79
C ILE A 72 -10.42 1.72 -8.34
N ASN A 73 -9.21 2.21 -8.01
CA ASN A 73 -7.96 1.55 -8.38
C ASN A 73 -7.83 0.15 -7.75
N GLY A 74 -8.28 -0.03 -6.51
CA GLY A 74 -8.34 -1.33 -5.85
C GLY A 74 -9.28 -2.31 -6.57
N PHE A 75 -10.42 -1.83 -7.07
CA PHE A 75 -11.32 -2.66 -7.87
C PHE A 75 -10.69 -3.04 -9.22
N TRP A 76 -10.01 -2.11 -9.89
CA TRP A 76 -9.25 -2.39 -11.11
C TRP A 76 -8.18 -3.47 -10.88
N PHE A 77 -7.39 -3.33 -9.81
CA PHE A 77 -6.42 -4.35 -9.41
C PHE A 77 -7.08 -5.72 -9.19
N TYR A 78 -8.20 -5.76 -8.45
CA TYR A 78 -8.93 -6.99 -8.18
C TYR A 78 -9.37 -7.69 -9.45
N LEU A 79 -9.96 -6.95 -10.41
CA LEU A 79 -10.40 -7.52 -11.68
C LEU A 79 -9.22 -8.10 -12.47
N LEU A 80 -8.13 -7.33 -12.61
CA LEU A 80 -6.94 -7.78 -13.31
C LEU A 80 -6.39 -9.07 -12.69
N HIS A 81 -6.22 -9.08 -11.37
CA HIS A 81 -5.64 -10.22 -10.67
C HIS A 81 -6.59 -11.43 -10.66
N ARG A 82 -7.91 -11.23 -10.56
CA ARG A 82 -8.90 -12.32 -10.54
C ARG A 82 -8.98 -13.04 -11.89
N PHE A 83 -8.94 -12.30 -12.99
CA PHE A 83 -9.20 -12.87 -14.32
C PHE A 83 -7.92 -13.18 -15.10
N PHE A 84 -6.86 -12.37 -14.96
CA PHE A 84 -5.71 -12.43 -15.87
C PHE A 84 -4.42 -12.96 -15.24
N LYS A 85 -4.37 -13.19 -13.91
CA LYS A 85 -3.16 -13.69 -13.23
C LYS A 85 -2.60 -14.97 -13.82
N ASN A 86 -3.46 -15.90 -14.25
CA ASN A 86 -3.03 -17.19 -14.80
C ASN A 86 -2.83 -17.15 -16.32
N GLN A 87 -3.13 -16.02 -16.97
CA GLN A 87 -3.09 -15.85 -18.42
C GLN A 87 -1.91 -14.97 -18.88
N LEU A 88 -1.51 -14.01 -18.05
CA LEU A 88 -0.45 -13.06 -18.35
C LEU A 88 0.72 -13.24 -17.40
N SER A 89 1.92 -12.84 -17.83
CA SER A 89 3.07 -12.79 -16.93
C SER A 89 2.91 -11.64 -15.93
N ASP A 90 3.53 -11.77 -14.75
CA ASP A 90 3.47 -10.76 -13.68
C ASP A 90 3.92 -9.37 -14.15
N ILE A 91 4.94 -9.32 -15.02
CA ILE A 91 5.45 -8.08 -15.60
C ILE A 91 4.38 -7.43 -16.50
N PHE A 92 3.73 -8.22 -17.37
CA PHE A 92 2.68 -7.70 -18.24
C PHE A 92 1.48 -7.19 -17.44
N LEU A 93 1.08 -7.94 -16.41
CA LEU A 93 0.00 -7.54 -15.51
C LEU A 93 0.33 -6.25 -14.77
N THR A 94 1.59 -6.08 -14.34
CA THR A 94 2.08 -4.85 -13.71
C THR A 94 2.00 -3.66 -14.65
N VAL A 95 2.43 -3.81 -15.91
CA VAL A 95 2.36 -2.72 -16.90
C VAL A 95 0.91 -2.31 -17.16
N ILE A 96 0.01 -3.28 -17.36
CA ILE A 96 -1.43 -3.02 -17.58
C ILE A 96 -2.04 -2.34 -16.35
N TYR A 97 -1.72 -2.82 -15.15
CA TYR A 97 -2.17 -2.20 -13.91
C TYR A 97 -1.72 -0.75 -13.80
N THR A 98 -0.43 -0.46 -14.03
CA THR A 98 0.12 0.90 -13.94
C THR A 98 -0.52 1.87 -14.93
N ILE A 99 -0.72 1.46 -16.19
CA ILE A 99 -1.39 2.30 -17.18
C ILE A 99 -2.84 2.56 -16.77
N GLY A 100 -3.56 1.50 -16.36
CA GLY A 100 -4.94 1.64 -15.90
C GLY A 100 -5.07 2.52 -14.66
N HIS A 101 -4.14 2.39 -13.70
CA HIS A 101 -4.08 3.23 -12.50
C HIS A 101 -3.96 4.71 -12.86
N ILE A 102 -3.00 5.07 -13.72
CA ILE A 102 -2.80 6.47 -14.15
C ILE A 102 -4.06 7.02 -14.83
N ILE A 103 -4.69 6.22 -15.69
CA ILE A 103 -5.93 6.62 -16.38
C ILE A 103 -7.06 6.84 -15.37
N ILE A 104 -7.26 5.91 -14.44
CA ILE A 104 -8.31 5.99 -13.42
C ILE A 104 -8.09 7.20 -12.50
N ALA A 105 -6.87 7.39 -11.99
CA ALA A 105 -6.51 8.55 -11.17
C ALA A 105 -6.80 9.87 -11.90
N THR A 106 -6.32 9.98 -13.14
CA THR A 106 -6.58 11.16 -13.99
C THR A 106 -8.09 11.39 -14.18
N LEU A 107 -8.87 10.35 -14.42
CA LEU A 107 -10.32 10.47 -14.58
C LEU A 107 -11.02 10.87 -13.27
N CYS A 108 -10.61 10.32 -12.13
CA CYS A 108 -11.14 10.70 -10.82
C CYS A 108 -10.91 12.20 -10.58
N ALA A 109 -9.68 12.66 -10.74
CA ALA A 109 -9.34 14.07 -10.57
C ALA A 109 -10.09 15.00 -11.55
N VAL A 110 -10.24 14.61 -12.83
CA VAL A 110 -11.06 15.38 -13.80
C VAL A 110 -12.51 15.48 -13.33
N VAL A 111 -13.11 14.38 -12.86
CA VAL A 111 -14.52 14.36 -12.44
C VAL A 111 -14.74 15.12 -11.13
N ILE A 112 -13.85 14.93 -10.16
CA ILE A 112 -14.00 15.49 -8.80
C ILE A 112 -13.70 16.99 -8.80
N PHE A 113 -12.64 17.42 -9.48
CA PHE A 113 -12.19 18.82 -9.45
C PHE A 113 -12.64 19.62 -10.67
N SER A 114 -13.31 18.99 -11.65
CA SER A 114 -13.59 19.60 -12.96
C SER A 114 -12.32 20.16 -13.62
N ALA A 115 -11.18 19.51 -13.38
CA ALA A 115 -9.87 19.94 -13.82
C ALA A 115 -9.58 19.52 -15.27
N SER A 116 -8.62 20.19 -15.90
CA SER A 116 -8.10 19.74 -17.21
C SER A 116 -7.35 18.42 -17.07
N VAL A 117 -7.38 17.59 -18.11
CA VAL A 117 -6.67 16.29 -18.15
C VAL A 117 -5.17 16.46 -17.88
N ASN A 118 -4.53 17.52 -18.37
CA ASN A 118 -3.10 17.75 -18.15
C ASN A 118 -2.78 17.99 -16.67
N LEU A 119 -3.65 18.71 -15.96
CA LEU A 119 -3.48 19.01 -14.54
C LEU A 119 -3.81 17.78 -13.68
N ALA A 120 -4.84 17.03 -14.06
CA ALA A 120 -5.19 15.76 -13.42
C ALA A 120 -4.11 14.69 -13.61
N ALA A 121 -3.51 14.61 -14.80
CA ALA A 121 -2.40 13.71 -15.07
C ALA A 121 -1.17 14.08 -14.24
N LEU A 122 -0.92 15.37 -13.99
CA LEU A 122 0.17 15.81 -13.12
C LEU A 122 0.03 15.21 -11.72
N ASP A 123 -1.16 15.29 -11.13
CA ASP A 123 -1.45 14.70 -9.81
C ASP A 123 -1.25 13.17 -9.81
N ALA A 124 -1.78 12.48 -10.83
CA ALA A 124 -1.62 11.04 -11.04
C ALA A 124 -0.16 10.55 -11.15
N PHE A 125 0.81 11.46 -11.37
CA PHE A 125 2.25 11.16 -11.27
C PHE A 125 2.89 11.67 -9.99
N VAL A 126 2.59 12.92 -9.60
CA VAL A 126 3.25 13.59 -8.48
C VAL A 126 2.91 12.94 -7.15
N GLU A 127 1.64 12.61 -6.91
CA GLU A 127 1.22 11.99 -5.66
C GLU A 127 1.94 10.64 -5.43
N PRO A 128 1.92 9.66 -6.37
CA PRO A 128 2.61 8.39 -6.17
C PRO A 128 4.12 8.54 -5.93
N ILE A 129 4.76 9.52 -6.58
CA ILE A 129 6.19 9.79 -6.40
C ILE A 129 6.48 10.28 -4.98
N ILE A 130 5.72 11.25 -4.48
CA ILE A 130 5.90 11.77 -3.12
C ILE A 130 5.61 10.67 -2.10
N ASN A 131 4.56 9.88 -2.31
CA ASN A 131 4.23 8.73 -1.49
C ASN A 131 5.34 7.65 -1.48
N ALA A 132 6.03 7.44 -2.60
CA ALA A 132 7.18 6.54 -2.66
C ALA A 132 8.36 7.04 -1.81
N PHE A 133 8.64 8.35 -1.82
CA PHE A 133 9.65 8.96 -0.95
C PHE A 133 9.29 8.83 0.53
N TRP A 134 8.02 9.06 0.89
CA TRP A 134 7.52 8.86 2.25
C TRP A 134 7.70 7.41 2.71
N PHE A 135 7.28 6.44 1.89
CA PHE A 135 7.49 5.01 2.16
C PHE A 135 8.97 4.67 2.37
N TYR A 136 9.84 5.16 1.48
CA TYR A 136 11.28 4.92 1.57
C TYR A 136 11.88 5.45 2.87
N PHE A 137 11.50 6.66 3.30
CA PHE A 137 11.95 7.24 4.56
C PHE A 137 11.52 6.41 5.77
N LEU A 138 10.24 6.03 5.82
CA LEU A 138 9.71 5.18 6.89
C LEU A 138 10.40 3.81 6.93
N HIS A 139 10.54 3.17 5.77
CA HIS A 139 11.19 1.87 5.67
C HIS A 139 12.67 1.93 6.09
N LYS A 140 13.38 3.01 5.76
CA LYS A 140 14.77 3.23 6.18
C LYS A 140 14.89 3.39 7.70
N ILE A 141 13.97 4.12 8.34
CA ILE A 141 13.94 4.26 9.81
C ILE A 141 13.62 2.92 10.47
N TRP A 142 12.60 2.21 9.97
CA TRP A 142 12.20 0.92 10.51
C TRP A 142 13.34 -0.10 10.44
N LYS A 143 14.03 -0.19 9.29
CA LYS A 143 15.19 -1.08 9.15
C LYS A 143 16.32 -0.73 10.12
N LYS A 144 16.53 0.56 10.43
CA LYS A 144 17.53 0.98 11.43
C LYS A 144 17.11 0.63 12.86
N SER A 145 15.81 0.67 13.16
CA SER A 145 15.27 0.39 14.50
C SER A 145 15.12 -1.11 14.80
N ASN A 146 15.02 -1.94 13.77
CA ASN A 146 14.80 -3.40 13.86
C ASN A 146 16.01 -4.23 13.40
N SER A 147 17.15 -3.59 13.13
CA SER A 147 18.45 -4.22 12.85
C SER A 147 19.37 -4.14 14.06
#